data_AF-A0A8X8KMM1-F1
#
_entry.id   AF-A0A8X8KMM1-F1
#
_cell.length_a   1.000
_cell.length_b   1.000
_cell.length_c   1.000
_cell.angle_alpha   90.00
_cell.angle_beta   90.00
_cell.angle_gamma   90.00
#
_symmetry.space_group_name_H-M   'P 1'
#
loop_
_entity.id
_entity.type
_entity.pdbx_description
1 polymer ?
#
loop_
_entity_poly.entity_id
_entity_poly.type
_entity_poly.pdbx_seq_one_letter_code
_entity_poly.pdbx_strand_id
1 'polypeptide(L)'
;MANINYNSALLSGSDVFYYLNELKTGTISSATATSVTYDIGGFLVTITGVGLVTSVVGGKLYLTSGVIDGISMSSGGSTYFTITGLNMGGAKFNKALQLDEAGTNTRALENLFQSTPYVFNQGNAADYFGPGATTSDGIEILLTAANVFNLNGGNDTVYSGSGNDTLFGGTGNDQLYGGDGADSIDGGDDDDYLEGGRGNDTLIGGEGVDGLYGGGENDVLDGGDDDDVIYGGLGNDTGYGGAGNDYLYGEAGNDALYGGVGADVLTGDAGNDLLVGAEDDDYLYGGLGNDTLNGGDDEDYLYGGAGNDSLVGAGGVDNLDGAEGDDTLNGGDDVDYLDGGEGNDLLIGGNGNDTLYGGEGNDTLRGGSNNDYLDAGDGDDSVDGDDGADVMYGGSGNDTLNGGLGNDNVSGDAGMDVVSGNDGNDTLYGGGGADTIYGGINNDQIYGGSGADQIYGGEGIDTLYGDSGADTFVWSSVLETGNGATRDTVFDFQSGEDLIDLRGFGGLTFVGTAGFTGANQVRFLTSGVLAGDLNGDAIIDFQIRLQGVSQFDASDILL
;
A
#
# COMPACT_ATOMS: atom_id res chain seq x y z
N MET A 1 53.20 -44.27 -33.63
CA MET A 1 53.98 -44.50 -34.87
C MET A 1 53.14 -45.30 -35.86
N ALA A 2 52.42 -44.59 -36.73
CA ALA A 2 52.22 -44.91 -38.14
C ALA A 2 51.71 -43.62 -38.79
N ASN A 3 52.61 -42.87 -39.45
CA ASN A 3 52.20 -41.74 -40.31
C ASN A 3 51.43 -42.32 -41.49
N ILE A 4 50.11 -42.29 -41.44
CA ILE A 4 49.25 -42.61 -42.58
C ILE A 4 48.95 -41.29 -43.30
N ASN A 5 49.59 -41.10 -44.45
CA ASN A 5 49.28 -39.98 -45.36
C ASN A 5 47.88 -40.22 -45.99
N TYR A 6 46.86 -39.54 -45.49
CA TYR A 6 45.54 -39.48 -46.12
C TYR A 6 45.54 -38.47 -47.27
N ASN A 7 46.07 -38.87 -48.43
CA ASN A 7 45.76 -38.18 -49.68
C ASN A 7 44.56 -38.89 -50.33
N SER A 8 43.39 -38.24 -50.27
CA SER A 8 42.13 -38.60 -50.93
C SER A 8 41.51 -39.97 -50.58
N ALA A 9 41.00 -40.13 -49.36
CA ALA A 9 40.05 -41.20 -49.03
C ALA A 9 38.63 -40.62 -48.91
N LEU A 10 37.68 -41.15 -49.67
CA LEU A 10 36.25 -41.05 -49.36
C LEU A 10 36.00 -41.95 -48.15
N LEU A 11 35.72 -41.37 -46.99
CA LEU A 11 35.20 -42.10 -45.83
C LEU A 11 33.68 -42.07 -45.93
N SER A 12 33.06 -43.25 -46.02
CA SER A 12 31.60 -43.42 -45.96
C SER A 12 31.28 -44.40 -44.82
N GLY A 13 30.54 -43.93 -43.82
CA GLY A 13 30.13 -44.69 -42.63
C GLY A 13 29.03 -43.95 -41.88
N SER A 14 28.38 -44.61 -40.90
CA SER A 14 27.37 -43.97 -40.05
C SER A 14 27.96 -42.82 -39.23
N ASP A 15 29.19 -42.99 -38.74
CA ASP A 15 29.86 -42.05 -37.87
C ASP A 15 31.28 -41.79 -38.36
N VAL A 16 31.66 -40.52 -38.47
CA VAL A 16 32.99 -40.09 -38.90
C VAL A 16 33.65 -39.27 -37.80
N PHE A 17 34.75 -39.78 -37.25
CA PHE A 17 35.53 -39.12 -36.20
C PHE A 17 36.80 -38.49 -36.78
N TYR A 18 37.05 -37.22 -36.45
CA TYR A 18 38.27 -36.50 -36.84
C TYR A 18 39.11 -36.13 -35.61
N TYR A 19 40.35 -36.63 -35.55
CA TYR A 19 41.36 -36.24 -34.56
C TYR A 19 42.38 -35.30 -35.22
N LEU A 20 42.31 -34.00 -34.94
CA LEU A 20 43.12 -33.00 -35.67
C LEU A 20 44.57 -32.88 -35.23
N ASN A 21 44.93 -33.38 -34.04
CA ASN A 21 46.33 -33.45 -33.60
C ASN A 21 47.23 -34.20 -34.60
N GLU A 22 46.65 -35.01 -35.50
CA GLU A 22 47.36 -35.74 -36.56
C GLU A 22 47.15 -35.20 -37.99
N LEU A 23 46.29 -34.18 -38.21
CA LEU A 23 45.84 -33.74 -39.55
C LEU A 23 46.34 -32.35 -39.99
N LYS A 24 47.41 -31.82 -39.37
CA LYS A 24 47.98 -30.48 -39.67
C LYS A 24 48.43 -30.24 -41.13
N THR A 25 48.53 -31.27 -41.96
CA THR A 25 49.02 -31.15 -43.36
C THR A 25 48.18 -31.90 -44.41
N GLY A 26 47.03 -32.46 -44.04
CA GLY A 26 46.20 -33.28 -44.94
C GLY A 26 44.96 -32.54 -45.47
N THR A 27 44.45 -32.96 -46.64
CA THR A 27 43.16 -32.51 -47.18
C THR A 27 42.23 -33.70 -47.34
N ILE A 28 41.10 -33.69 -46.63
CA ILE A 28 40.02 -34.66 -46.85
C ILE A 28 38.96 -33.96 -47.69
N SER A 29 38.75 -34.44 -48.92
CA SER A 29 37.96 -33.74 -49.94
C SER A 29 36.44 -33.85 -49.75
N SER A 30 35.95 -34.94 -49.13
CA SER A 30 34.54 -35.14 -48.79
C SER A 30 34.35 -36.45 -48.01
N ALA A 31 33.66 -36.42 -46.87
CA ALA A 31 33.12 -37.61 -46.21
C ALA A 31 31.61 -37.45 -46.03
N THR A 32 30.83 -38.47 -46.38
CA THR A 32 29.37 -38.53 -46.14
C THR A 32 29.08 -39.31 -44.87
N ALA A 33 28.43 -38.69 -43.89
CA ALA A 33 28.14 -39.31 -42.60
C ALA A 33 26.73 -38.98 -42.09
N THR A 34 26.26 -39.77 -41.11
CA THR A 34 25.08 -39.43 -40.30
C THR A 34 25.46 -38.79 -38.95
N SER A 35 26.72 -38.93 -38.54
CA SER A 35 27.32 -38.13 -37.48
C SER A 35 28.77 -37.77 -37.79
N VAL A 36 29.21 -36.59 -37.35
CA VAL A 36 30.58 -36.13 -37.47
C VAL A 36 31.05 -35.60 -36.12
N THR A 37 32.04 -36.26 -35.52
CA THR A 37 32.62 -35.84 -34.25
C THR A 37 33.99 -35.20 -34.43
N TYR A 38 34.19 -34.08 -33.74
CA TYR A 38 35.31 -33.17 -33.84
C TYR A 38 35.90 -32.90 -32.45
N ASP A 39 37.18 -33.24 -32.24
CA ASP A 39 37.88 -33.00 -30.96
C ASP A 39 38.61 -31.64 -30.98
N ILE A 40 38.18 -30.74 -30.09
CA ILE A 40 38.77 -29.43 -29.82
C ILE A 40 39.38 -29.46 -28.43
N GLY A 41 40.68 -29.76 -28.34
CA GLY A 41 41.41 -29.64 -27.07
C GLY A 41 40.85 -30.48 -25.91
N GLY A 42 40.22 -31.62 -26.20
CA GLY A 42 39.58 -32.48 -25.20
C GLY A 42 38.04 -32.43 -25.19
N PHE A 43 37.44 -31.48 -25.93
CA PHE A 43 35.99 -31.39 -26.13
C PHE A 43 35.60 -32.02 -27.48
N LEU A 44 34.77 -33.05 -27.44
CA LEU A 44 34.17 -33.73 -28.57
C LEU A 44 32.86 -33.04 -28.98
N VAL A 45 32.91 -32.26 -30.05
CA VAL A 45 31.73 -31.69 -30.73
C VAL A 45 31.21 -32.68 -31.75
N THR A 46 30.00 -33.20 -31.58
CA THR A 46 29.35 -34.15 -32.50
C THR A 46 28.20 -33.48 -33.23
N ILE A 47 28.23 -33.50 -34.56
CA ILE A 47 27.17 -33.01 -35.43
C ILE A 47 26.44 -34.22 -36.01
N THR A 48 25.17 -34.40 -35.71
CA THR A 48 24.32 -35.45 -36.26
C THR A 48 23.41 -34.90 -37.35
N GLY A 49 23.05 -35.72 -38.33
CA GLY A 49 22.23 -35.29 -39.45
C GLY A 49 22.15 -36.25 -40.61
N VAL A 50 21.47 -35.84 -41.68
CA VAL A 50 21.30 -36.65 -42.90
C VAL A 50 22.13 -36.07 -44.04
N GLY A 51 23.02 -36.90 -44.61
CA GLY A 51 23.80 -36.55 -45.79
C GLY A 51 24.86 -35.48 -45.54
N LEU A 52 25.44 -35.46 -44.33
CA LEU A 52 26.50 -34.52 -43.94
C LEU A 52 27.74 -34.78 -44.79
N VAL A 53 28.14 -33.81 -45.61
CA VAL A 53 29.38 -33.83 -46.39
C VAL A 53 30.38 -32.92 -45.73
N THR A 54 31.51 -33.46 -45.28
CA THR A 54 32.55 -32.69 -44.60
C THR A 54 33.87 -32.71 -45.33
N SER A 55 34.65 -31.64 -45.18
CA SER A 55 36.04 -31.57 -45.65
C SER A 55 36.93 -31.02 -44.54
N VAL A 56 38.20 -31.41 -44.52
CA VAL A 56 39.18 -30.90 -43.56
C VAL A 56 40.29 -30.23 -44.35
N VAL A 57 40.52 -28.94 -44.10
CA VAL A 57 41.56 -28.15 -44.78
C VAL A 57 42.33 -27.34 -43.74
N GLY A 58 43.64 -27.58 -43.62
CA GLY A 58 44.53 -26.78 -42.76
C GLY A 58 44.19 -26.84 -41.27
N GLY A 59 43.76 -28.01 -40.77
CA GLY A 59 43.34 -28.15 -39.37
C GLY A 59 41.97 -27.53 -39.07
N LYS A 60 41.13 -27.33 -40.08
CA LYS A 60 39.76 -26.84 -39.92
C LYS A 60 38.76 -27.81 -40.51
N LEU A 61 37.70 -28.11 -39.76
CA LEU A 61 36.57 -28.91 -40.26
C LEU A 61 35.57 -27.99 -40.96
N TYR A 62 35.16 -28.40 -42.15
CA TYR A 62 34.20 -27.72 -43.00
C TYR A 62 33.01 -28.63 -43.25
N LEU A 63 31.83 -28.23 -42.82
CA LEU A 63 30.58 -28.86 -43.24
C LEU A 63 30.10 -28.20 -44.54
N THR A 64 30.01 -28.98 -45.62
CA THR A 64 29.87 -28.47 -47.01
C THR A 64 28.49 -28.75 -47.63
N SER A 65 27.74 -29.74 -47.13
CA SER A 65 26.31 -29.93 -47.43
C SER A 65 25.69 -30.94 -46.45
N GLY A 66 24.37 -30.96 -46.30
CA GLY A 66 23.65 -31.91 -45.45
C GLY A 66 22.49 -31.25 -44.71
N VAL A 67 21.69 -32.05 -43.99
CA VAL A 67 20.70 -31.57 -43.01
C VAL A 67 21.26 -31.89 -41.63
N ILE A 68 21.32 -30.92 -40.73
CA ILE A 68 21.77 -31.13 -39.35
C ILE A 68 20.54 -31.42 -38.50
N ASP A 69 20.54 -32.56 -37.80
CA ASP A 69 19.48 -32.97 -36.88
C ASP A 69 19.84 -32.63 -35.42
N GLY A 70 21.14 -32.53 -35.11
CA GLY A 70 21.60 -32.10 -33.80
C GLY A 70 23.09 -31.79 -33.75
N ILE A 71 23.49 -31.07 -32.70
CA ILE A 71 24.87 -30.75 -32.37
C ILE A 71 25.04 -30.97 -30.87
N SER A 72 26.01 -31.77 -30.46
CA SER A 72 26.35 -31.94 -29.04
C SER A 72 27.81 -31.63 -28.79
N MET A 73 28.14 -31.23 -27.58
CA MET A 73 29.52 -31.10 -27.11
C MET A 73 29.70 -31.93 -25.84
N SER A 74 30.78 -32.70 -25.76
CA SER A 74 31.08 -33.55 -24.60
C SER A 74 32.57 -33.50 -24.26
N SER A 75 32.94 -33.62 -22.99
CA SER A 75 34.34 -33.72 -22.54
C SER A 75 34.40 -34.52 -21.25
N GLY A 76 35.43 -35.36 -21.10
CA GLY A 76 35.64 -36.12 -19.87
C GLY A 76 34.53 -37.13 -19.50
N GLY A 77 33.60 -37.41 -20.39
CA GLY A 77 32.43 -38.27 -20.14
C GLY A 77 31.13 -37.53 -19.83
N SER A 78 31.18 -36.21 -19.66
CA SER A 78 30.01 -35.33 -19.49
C SER A 78 29.61 -34.71 -20.82
N THR A 79 28.31 -34.58 -21.05
CA THR A 79 27.76 -33.81 -22.18
C THR A 79 27.45 -32.41 -21.68
N TYR A 80 28.02 -31.40 -22.33
CA TYR A 80 27.89 -29.99 -21.96
C TYR A 80 26.71 -29.33 -22.65
N PHE A 81 26.39 -29.75 -23.89
CA PHE A 81 25.12 -29.39 -24.48
C PHE A 81 24.70 -30.42 -25.52
N THR A 82 23.40 -30.56 -25.73
CA THR A 82 22.84 -31.25 -26.89
C THR A 82 21.73 -30.39 -27.51
N ILE A 83 22.04 -29.80 -28.65
CA ILE A 83 21.06 -29.17 -29.53
C ILE A 83 20.43 -30.28 -30.39
N THR A 84 19.12 -30.49 -30.29
CA THR A 84 18.39 -31.47 -31.12
C THR A 84 17.23 -30.80 -31.83
N GLY A 85 16.74 -31.37 -32.93
CA GLY A 85 15.53 -30.87 -33.57
C GLY A 85 15.73 -29.61 -34.41
N LEU A 86 16.96 -29.31 -34.84
CA LEU A 86 17.31 -28.16 -35.69
C LEU A 86 16.50 -28.03 -37.00
N ASN A 87 15.76 -29.08 -37.39
CA ASN A 87 14.83 -29.21 -38.52
C ASN A 87 14.87 -28.07 -39.54
N MET A 88 16.04 -27.87 -40.14
CA MET A 88 16.27 -26.85 -41.14
C MET A 88 15.63 -27.34 -42.43
N GLY A 89 14.33 -27.15 -42.57
CA GLY A 89 13.47 -27.65 -43.66
C GLY A 89 14.00 -27.35 -45.06
N GLY A 90 14.94 -28.17 -45.54
CA GLY A 90 15.53 -28.07 -46.88
C GLY A 90 16.53 -26.93 -47.10
N ALA A 91 16.96 -26.20 -46.06
CA ALA A 91 17.97 -25.15 -46.22
C ALA A 91 19.36 -25.79 -46.39
N LYS A 92 19.84 -25.85 -47.63
CA LYS A 92 21.24 -26.19 -47.91
C LYS A 92 22.14 -25.08 -47.38
N PHE A 93 23.07 -25.40 -46.48
CA PHE A 93 24.20 -24.53 -46.18
C PHE A 93 24.97 -24.22 -47.48
N ASN A 94 24.96 -22.95 -47.91
CA ASN A 94 25.74 -22.48 -49.08
C ASN A 94 27.07 -21.82 -48.68
N LYS A 95 27.43 -21.85 -47.40
CA LYS A 95 28.75 -21.46 -46.88
C LYS A 95 29.20 -22.46 -45.83
N ALA A 96 30.48 -22.78 -45.84
CA ALA A 96 31.05 -23.82 -45.01
C ALA A 96 31.10 -23.38 -43.54
N LEU A 97 30.55 -24.21 -42.64
CA LEU A 97 30.76 -24.07 -41.19
C LEU A 97 32.24 -24.35 -40.91
N GLN A 98 32.99 -23.36 -40.41
CA GLN A 98 34.43 -23.48 -40.16
C GLN A 98 34.69 -23.61 -38.66
N LEU A 99 35.26 -24.75 -38.25
CA LEU A 99 35.72 -24.97 -36.87
C LEU A 99 37.26 -24.96 -36.87
N ASP A 100 37.90 -24.13 -36.04
CA ASP A 100 39.36 -24.08 -35.91
C ASP A 100 39.84 -24.21 -34.46
N GLU A 101 41.10 -24.61 -34.27
CA GLU A 101 41.75 -24.75 -32.95
C GLU A 101 41.88 -23.41 -32.17
N ALA A 102 41.50 -22.27 -32.76
CA ALA A 102 41.77 -20.93 -32.22
C ALA A 102 40.53 -20.04 -32.07
N GLY A 103 39.31 -20.58 -32.18
CA GLY A 103 38.05 -19.90 -31.84
C GLY A 103 37.71 -18.59 -32.58
N THR A 104 38.44 -18.18 -33.62
CA THR A 104 38.45 -16.76 -34.08
C THR A 104 37.60 -16.44 -35.33
N ASN A 105 36.70 -17.33 -35.77
CA ASN A 105 35.79 -17.04 -36.90
C ASN A 105 34.35 -17.54 -36.65
N THR A 106 33.68 -16.91 -35.69
CA THR A 106 32.29 -17.14 -35.24
C THR A 106 31.20 -16.63 -36.20
N ARG A 107 31.54 -16.22 -37.43
CA ARG A 107 30.61 -15.57 -38.39
C ARG A 107 29.61 -16.49 -39.11
N ALA A 108 29.55 -17.77 -38.77
CA ALA A 108 28.68 -18.75 -39.45
C ALA A 108 27.46 -19.18 -38.61
N LEU A 109 27.46 -18.93 -37.29
CA LEU A 109 26.33 -19.21 -36.40
C LEU A 109 25.28 -18.07 -36.42
N GLU A 110 25.69 -16.83 -36.72
CA GLU A 110 24.83 -15.62 -36.80
C GLU A 110 23.61 -15.74 -37.76
N ASN A 111 23.62 -16.67 -38.73
CA ASN A 111 22.54 -16.81 -39.73
C ASN A 111 21.70 -18.09 -39.56
N LEU A 112 21.91 -18.87 -38.48
CA LEU A 112 21.21 -20.15 -38.29
C LEU A 112 19.89 -20.03 -37.52
N PHE A 113 19.71 -18.96 -36.75
CA PHE A 113 18.73 -18.93 -35.64
C PHE A 113 17.59 -17.90 -35.80
N GLN A 114 17.39 -17.33 -36.99
CA GLN A 114 16.52 -16.15 -37.17
C GLN A 114 14.99 -16.41 -37.25
N SER A 115 14.47 -17.65 -37.10
CA SER A 115 13.05 -17.85 -37.46
C SER A 115 12.24 -18.96 -36.79
N THR A 116 12.70 -19.65 -35.75
CA THR A 116 11.89 -20.70 -35.09
C THR A 116 12.12 -20.72 -33.58
N PRO A 117 11.06 -20.82 -32.76
CA PRO A 117 11.20 -21.02 -31.33
C PRO A 117 12.02 -22.27 -31.03
N TYR A 118 12.93 -22.19 -30.06
CA TYR A 118 13.86 -23.26 -29.72
C TYR A 118 13.71 -23.65 -28.25
N VAL A 119 13.70 -24.96 -27.96
CA VAL A 119 13.60 -25.52 -26.60
C VAL A 119 14.98 -26.05 -26.19
N PHE A 120 15.58 -25.46 -25.16
CA PHE A 120 16.79 -25.97 -24.51
C PHE A 120 16.42 -26.79 -23.28
N ASN A 121 16.77 -28.09 -23.27
CA ASN A 121 16.61 -28.98 -22.10
C ASN A 121 18.01 -29.47 -21.68
N GLN A 122 18.45 -29.18 -20.44
CA GLN A 122 19.80 -29.55 -19.97
C GLN A 122 19.75 -30.22 -18.58
N GLY A 123 20.62 -31.20 -18.36
CA GLY A 123 20.67 -31.98 -17.10
C GLY A 123 21.86 -31.62 -16.21
N ASN A 124 21.56 -31.24 -14.96
CA ASN A 124 22.34 -31.29 -13.72
C ASN A 124 23.81 -30.82 -13.73
N ALA A 125 24.17 -29.78 -14.48
CA ALA A 125 25.45 -29.11 -14.30
C ALA A 125 25.33 -27.63 -14.66
N ALA A 126 25.75 -26.75 -13.74
CA ALA A 126 25.81 -25.29 -13.89
C ALA A 126 26.26 -24.87 -15.30
N ASP A 127 25.32 -24.40 -16.11
CA ASP A 127 25.54 -24.11 -17.53
C ASP A 127 25.20 -22.65 -17.85
N TYR A 128 26.23 -21.90 -18.25
CA TYR A 128 26.12 -20.50 -18.66
C TYR A 128 25.66 -20.40 -20.13
N PHE A 129 24.47 -19.85 -20.38
CA PHE A 129 23.99 -19.54 -21.75
C PHE A 129 23.66 -18.04 -21.85
N GLY A 130 24.43 -17.29 -22.66
CA GLY A 130 24.08 -15.89 -22.93
C GLY A 130 24.66 -15.31 -24.23
N PRO A 131 24.08 -14.23 -24.78
CA PRO A 131 24.76 -13.30 -25.66
C PRO A 131 25.69 -12.46 -24.77
N GLY A 132 26.94 -12.92 -24.67
CA GLY A 132 27.91 -12.39 -23.72
C GLY A 132 28.62 -13.47 -22.93
N ALA A 133 28.32 -14.75 -23.20
CA ALA A 133 29.07 -15.89 -22.70
C ALA A 133 30.55 -15.83 -23.08
N THR A 134 31.32 -15.13 -22.26
CA THR A 134 32.69 -15.51 -22.01
C THR A 134 32.65 -16.80 -21.18
N THR A 135 32.42 -17.92 -21.87
CA THR A 135 33.35 -19.04 -21.65
C THR A 135 34.76 -18.48 -21.81
N SER A 136 35.79 -19.11 -21.25
CA SER A 136 37.17 -18.61 -21.40
C SER A 136 37.61 -18.34 -22.84
N ASP A 137 36.80 -18.65 -23.87
CA ASP A 137 37.10 -18.51 -25.29
C ASP A 137 35.94 -17.96 -26.18
N GLY A 138 35.14 -17.00 -25.70
CA GLY A 138 34.47 -15.96 -26.53
C GLY A 138 33.53 -16.38 -27.68
N ILE A 139 32.33 -16.87 -27.37
CA ILE A 139 31.22 -17.02 -28.34
C ILE A 139 29.95 -16.35 -27.79
N GLU A 140 29.46 -15.33 -28.50
CA GLU A 140 28.19 -14.65 -28.24
C GLU A 140 27.08 -15.35 -29.04
N ILE A 141 26.07 -15.94 -28.38
CA ILE A 141 24.87 -16.50 -29.04
C ILE A 141 23.75 -15.47 -28.89
N LEU A 142 23.50 -14.70 -29.95
CA LEU A 142 22.39 -13.75 -30.01
C LEU A 142 21.11 -14.49 -30.47
N LEU A 143 20.24 -14.84 -29.52
CA LEU A 143 18.90 -15.34 -29.79
C LEU A 143 17.97 -14.13 -29.98
N THR A 144 17.16 -14.12 -31.03
CA THR A 144 16.33 -12.95 -31.42
C THR A 144 14.87 -13.34 -31.69
N ALA A 145 14.42 -14.43 -31.10
CA ALA A 145 13.10 -15.03 -31.28
C ALA A 145 12.69 -15.68 -29.97
N ALA A 146 11.38 -15.84 -29.72
CA ALA A 146 10.83 -16.54 -28.57
C ALA A 146 11.51 -17.89 -28.28
N ASN A 147 12.08 -18.05 -27.09
CA ASN A 147 12.84 -19.20 -26.63
C ASN A 147 12.14 -19.89 -25.46
N VAL A 148 12.44 -21.18 -25.25
CA VAL A 148 12.04 -21.90 -24.03
C VAL A 148 13.28 -22.55 -23.43
N PHE A 149 13.61 -22.21 -22.19
CA PHE A 149 14.69 -22.80 -21.40
C PHE A 149 14.10 -23.63 -20.26
N ASN A 150 14.43 -24.91 -20.19
CA ASN A 150 14.12 -25.78 -19.07
C ASN A 150 15.43 -26.23 -18.43
N LEU A 151 15.80 -25.50 -17.40
CA LEU A 151 16.90 -25.77 -16.51
C LEU A 151 16.36 -26.76 -15.48
N ASN A 152 17.16 -27.76 -15.12
CA ASN A 152 16.67 -28.85 -14.28
C ASN A 152 17.10 -28.64 -12.84
N GLY A 153 18.40 -28.60 -12.58
CA GLY A 153 18.84 -28.35 -11.23
C GLY A 153 20.32 -28.04 -11.15
N GLY A 154 20.68 -27.35 -10.06
CA GLY A 154 21.95 -26.68 -9.87
C GLY A 154 21.89 -25.25 -10.37
N ASN A 155 22.73 -24.40 -9.79
CA ASN A 155 22.76 -22.97 -10.03
C ASN A 155 23.13 -22.62 -11.48
N ASP A 156 22.19 -22.06 -12.22
CA ASP A 156 22.26 -21.70 -13.62
C ASP A 156 22.20 -20.17 -13.82
N THR A 157 22.62 -19.71 -15.00
CA THR A 157 22.54 -18.29 -15.37
C THR A 157 22.17 -18.18 -16.83
N VAL A 158 21.02 -17.56 -17.11
CA VAL A 158 20.41 -17.52 -18.43
C VAL A 158 20.03 -16.10 -18.82
N TYR A 159 20.47 -15.69 -20.02
CA TYR A 159 20.02 -14.46 -20.67
C TYR A 159 19.31 -14.82 -21.98
N SER A 160 17.99 -14.65 -22.06
CA SER A 160 17.20 -15.07 -23.22
C SER A 160 17.14 -14.03 -24.34
N GLY A 161 17.16 -12.74 -24.00
CA GLY A 161 17.58 -11.66 -24.89
C GLY A 161 16.44 -10.86 -25.48
N SER A 162 15.93 -11.23 -26.66
CA SER A 162 14.82 -10.50 -27.29
C SER A 162 13.75 -11.43 -27.82
N GLY A 163 12.50 -10.99 -27.70
CA GLY A 163 11.30 -11.75 -28.03
C GLY A 163 10.72 -12.43 -26.79
N ASN A 164 9.46 -12.84 -26.86
CA ASN A 164 8.73 -13.44 -25.75
C ASN A 164 9.31 -14.82 -25.36
N ASP A 165 10.08 -14.86 -24.29
CA ASP A 165 10.82 -16.02 -23.84
C ASP A 165 10.11 -16.73 -22.68
N THR A 166 10.46 -18.00 -22.45
CA THR A 166 9.99 -18.77 -21.29
C THR A 166 11.17 -19.46 -20.62
N LEU A 167 11.40 -19.20 -19.35
CA LEU A 167 12.52 -19.73 -18.57
C LEU A 167 11.97 -20.49 -17.36
N PHE A 168 12.50 -21.68 -17.11
CA PHE A 168 12.25 -22.49 -15.92
C PHE A 168 13.59 -22.83 -15.28
N GLY A 169 13.85 -22.39 -14.05
CA GLY A 169 15.09 -22.62 -13.28
C GLY A 169 15.18 -24.03 -12.69
N GLY A 170 14.11 -24.46 -12.02
CA GLY A 170 14.01 -25.80 -11.49
C GLY A 170 14.46 -25.85 -10.03
N THR A 171 15.67 -26.32 -9.74
CA THR A 171 16.16 -26.37 -8.35
C THR A 171 17.53 -25.72 -8.25
N GLY A 172 17.80 -25.01 -7.17
CA GLY A 172 19.09 -24.41 -6.88
C GLY A 172 19.18 -22.98 -7.41
N ASN A 173 19.98 -22.16 -6.74
CA ASN A 173 19.96 -20.71 -6.92
C ASN A 173 20.35 -20.25 -8.33
N ASP A 174 19.38 -19.82 -9.10
CA ASP A 174 19.43 -19.45 -10.50
C ASP A 174 19.45 -17.94 -10.71
N GLN A 175 19.92 -17.51 -11.89
CA GLN A 175 19.85 -16.12 -12.34
C GLN A 175 19.25 -16.07 -13.75
N LEU A 176 18.01 -15.62 -13.86
CA LEU A 176 17.20 -15.71 -15.07
C LEU A 176 16.85 -14.31 -15.57
N TYR A 177 17.21 -14.00 -16.82
CA TYR A 177 17.03 -12.67 -17.42
C TYR A 177 16.26 -12.78 -18.75
N GLY A 178 15.07 -12.19 -18.84
CA GLY A 178 14.18 -12.18 -20.00
C GLY A 178 14.69 -11.28 -21.14
N GLY A 179 14.88 -9.99 -20.82
CA GLY A 179 15.37 -8.98 -21.76
C GLY A 179 14.24 -8.18 -22.40
N ASP A 180 14.26 -7.98 -23.72
CA ASP A 180 13.18 -7.28 -24.41
C ASP A 180 12.10 -8.29 -24.81
N GLY A 181 10.86 -8.19 -24.36
CA GLY A 181 9.92 -9.27 -24.62
C GLY A 181 8.58 -9.09 -23.98
N ALA A 182 7.97 -10.22 -23.68
CA ALA A 182 6.84 -10.34 -22.78
C ALA A 182 6.98 -11.80 -22.36
N ASP A 183 7.80 -11.96 -21.34
CA ASP A 183 8.53 -13.15 -20.96
C ASP A 183 7.85 -13.82 -19.78
N SER A 184 8.10 -15.12 -19.63
CA SER A 184 7.57 -15.92 -18.53
C SER A 184 8.74 -16.62 -17.86
N ILE A 185 9.06 -16.21 -16.64
CA ILE A 185 10.21 -16.69 -15.88
C ILE A 185 9.69 -17.35 -14.60
N ASP A 186 10.14 -18.55 -14.35
CA ASP A 186 9.78 -19.38 -13.19
C ASP A 186 11.10 -19.87 -12.57
N GLY A 187 11.40 -19.43 -11.35
CA GLY A 187 12.62 -19.77 -10.60
C GLY A 187 12.58 -21.24 -10.18
N GLY A 188 11.61 -21.59 -9.35
CA GLY A 188 11.37 -22.95 -8.90
C GLY A 188 11.65 -23.11 -7.40
N ASP A 189 12.54 -24.03 -7.05
CA ASP A 189 12.96 -24.25 -5.66
C ASP A 189 14.35 -23.61 -5.42
N ASP A 190 14.58 -23.12 -4.19
CA ASP A 190 15.79 -22.46 -3.69
C ASP A 190 15.94 -20.97 -4.14
N ASP A 191 16.74 -20.18 -3.41
CA ASP A 191 16.85 -18.72 -3.62
C ASP A 191 17.32 -18.30 -5.04
N ASP A 192 16.43 -17.69 -5.82
CA ASP A 192 16.62 -17.31 -7.22
C ASP A 192 16.66 -15.79 -7.46
N TYR A 193 17.17 -15.39 -8.62
CA TYR A 193 17.13 -14.01 -9.11
C TYR A 193 16.52 -13.92 -10.50
N LEU A 194 15.42 -13.18 -10.64
CA LEU A 194 14.64 -13.06 -11.86
C LEU A 194 14.58 -11.59 -12.33
N GLU A 195 14.88 -11.34 -13.61
CA GLU A 195 14.76 -10.02 -14.24
C GLU A 195 13.95 -10.13 -15.54
N GLY A 196 12.81 -9.44 -15.62
CA GLY A 196 11.95 -9.38 -16.80
C GLY A 196 12.58 -8.57 -17.92
N GLY A 197 12.74 -7.26 -17.69
CA GLY A 197 13.44 -6.35 -18.58
C GLY A 197 12.52 -5.31 -19.20
N ARG A 198 12.18 -5.43 -20.48
CA ARG A 198 11.20 -4.57 -21.15
C ARG A 198 10.02 -5.38 -21.63
N GLY A 199 8.85 -4.79 -21.54
CA GLY A 199 7.59 -5.37 -21.98
C GLY A 199 6.96 -6.19 -20.87
N ASN A 200 5.71 -6.58 -21.08
CA ASN A 200 4.89 -7.13 -20.01
C ASN A 200 5.29 -8.56 -19.66
N ASP A 201 6.03 -8.72 -18.58
CA ASP A 201 6.63 -9.96 -18.14
C ASP A 201 5.81 -10.63 -17.01
N THR A 202 6.05 -11.91 -16.79
CA THR A 202 5.50 -12.68 -15.67
C THR A 202 6.63 -13.43 -15.00
N LEU A 203 6.91 -13.10 -13.75
CA LEU A 203 7.97 -13.67 -12.93
C LEU A 203 7.34 -14.43 -11.75
N ILE A 204 7.81 -15.65 -11.50
CA ILE A 204 7.40 -16.49 -10.37
C ILE A 204 8.67 -16.96 -9.68
N GLY A 205 8.86 -16.62 -8.41
CA GLY A 205 9.98 -17.06 -7.58
C GLY A 205 9.86 -18.55 -7.27
N GLY A 206 8.93 -18.90 -6.38
CA GLY A 206 8.60 -20.27 -6.01
C GLY A 206 8.84 -20.55 -4.53
N GLU A 207 9.61 -21.58 -4.21
CA GLU A 207 10.08 -21.82 -2.83
C GLU A 207 11.48 -21.22 -2.67
N GLY A 208 11.74 -20.46 -1.61
CA GLY A 208 13.08 -19.93 -1.32
C GLY A 208 13.07 -18.40 -1.25
N VAL A 209 14.21 -17.81 -0.89
CA VAL A 209 14.29 -16.34 -0.74
C VAL A 209 14.67 -15.71 -2.08
N ASP A 210 13.68 -15.24 -2.82
CA ASP A 210 13.82 -14.83 -4.21
C ASP A 210 13.95 -13.31 -4.38
N GLY A 211 14.62 -12.91 -5.46
CA GLY A 211 14.73 -11.52 -5.90
C GLY A 211 14.13 -11.33 -7.28
N LEU A 212 13.02 -10.62 -7.39
CA LEU A 212 12.29 -10.39 -8.64
C LEU A 212 12.37 -8.91 -9.07
N TYR A 213 12.63 -8.66 -10.35
CA TYR A 213 12.64 -7.32 -10.95
C TYR A 213 11.87 -7.32 -12.28
N GLY A 214 10.75 -6.63 -12.36
CA GLY A 214 9.88 -6.57 -13.56
C GLY A 214 10.54 -5.74 -14.65
N GLY A 215 10.81 -4.49 -14.33
CA GLY A 215 11.62 -3.58 -15.11
C GLY A 215 10.82 -2.50 -15.80
N GLY A 216 10.22 -2.80 -16.96
CA GLY A 216 9.50 -1.80 -17.72
C GLY A 216 8.24 -2.34 -18.31
N GLU A 217 7.27 -1.45 -18.50
CA GLU A 217 5.91 -1.79 -18.89
C GLU A 217 5.14 -2.43 -17.72
N ASN A 218 4.17 -3.31 -17.96
CA ASN A 218 3.27 -3.75 -16.89
C ASN A 218 3.47 -5.24 -16.64
N ASP A 219 4.02 -5.55 -15.48
CA ASP A 219 4.54 -6.86 -15.11
C ASP A 219 3.67 -7.51 -14.03
N VAL A 220 3.79 -8.83 -13.93
CA VAL A 220 3.20 -9.64 -12.85
C VAL A 220 4.31 -10.41 -12.17
N LEU A 221 4.45 -10.21 -10.86
CA LEU A 221 5.51 -10.80 -10.04
C LEU A 221 4.87 -11.54 -8.86
N ASP A 222 5.32 -12.76 -8.62
CA ASP A 222 4.83 -13.64 -7.55
C ASP A 222 6.04 -14.23 -6.85
N GLY A 223 6.30 -13.83 -5.60
CA GLY A 223 7.42 -14.28 -4.78
C GLY A 223 7.27 -15.76 -4.46
N GLY A 224 6.24 -16.08 -3.68
CA GLY A 224 5.85 -17.45 -3.38
C GLY A 224 5.93 -17.76 -1.89
N ASP A 225 6.73 -18.75 -1.52
CA ASP A 225 6.98 -19.13 -0.13
C ASP A 225 8.38 -18.62 0.30
N ASP A 226 8.54 -18.23 1.57
CA ASP A 226 9.71 -17.61 2.21
C ASP A 226 9.85 -16.09 1.95
N ASP A 227 10.86 -15.45 2.56
CA ASP A 227 10.99 -13.98 2.62
C ASP A 227 11.56 -13.39 1.30
N ASP A 228 10.71 -12.83 0.44
CA ASP A 228 11.06 -12.39 -0.90
C ASP A 228 11.31 -10.89 -1.05
N VAL A 229 11.93 -10.50 -2.16
CA VAL A 229 12.11 -9.09 -2.56
C VAL A 229 11.64 -8.88 -3.99
N ILE A 230 10.65 -8.00 -4.17
CA ILE A 230 9.99 -7.73 -5.45
C ILE A 230 10.12 -6.23 -5.79
N TYR A 231 10.54 -5.94 -7.01
CA TYR A 231 10.54 -4.60 -7.59
C TYR A 231 9.74 -4.60 -8.91
N GLY A 232 8.65 -3.82 -8.97
CA GLY A 232 7.82 -3.66 -10.17
C GLY A 232 8.58 -2.94 -11.28
N GLY A 233 8.90 -1.67 -11.05
CA GLY A 233 9.72 -0.88 -11.98
C GLY A 233 8.93 0.26 -12.62
N LEU A 234 9.03 0.39 -13.94
CA LEU A 234 8.29 1.41 -14.69
C LEU A 234 7.01 0.83 -15.27
N GLY A 235 5.86 1.23 -14.77
CA GLY A 235 4.56 0.95 -15.38
C GLY A 235 3.54 0.61 -14.32
N ASN A 236 2.52 -0.15 -14.68
CA ASN A 236 1.48 -0.52 -13.72
C ASN A 236 1.59 -2.00 -13.45
N ASP A 237 2.29 -2.33 -12.39
CA ASP A 237 2.72 -3.68 -12.05
C ASP A 237 1.77 -4.32 -11.03
N THR A 238 1.87 -5.64 -10.91
CA THR A 238 1.16 -6.41 -9.90
C THR A 238 2.16 -7.32 -9.20
N GLY A 239 2.36 -7.12 -7.91
CA GLY A 239 3.26 -7.92 -7.07
C GLY A 239 2.50 -8.70 -6.01
N TYR A 240 2.84 -9.98 -5.83
CA TYR A 240 2.39 -10.84 -4.74
C TYR A 240 3.62 -11.31 -3.96
N GLY A 241 3.69 -11.03 -2.66
CA GLY A 241 4.73 -11.54 -1.77
C GLY A 241 4.53 -13.04 -1.55
N GLY A 242 3.40 -13.38 -0.94
CA GLY A 242 2.97 -14.76 -0.75
C GLY A 242 2.99 -15.13 0.72
N ALA A 243 3.85 -16.06 1.13
CA ALA A 243 4.00 -16.45 2.53
C ALA A 243 5.44 -16.21 2.97
N GLY A 244 5.66 -15.39 3.98
CA GLY A 244 7.00 -14.93 4.32
C GLY A 244 6.94 -13.51 4.82
N ASN A 245 8.09 -12.93 5.15
CA ASN A 245 8.18 -11.50 5.44
C ASN A 245 8.80 -10.80 4.23
N ASP A 246 7.96 -10.27 3.37
CA ASP A 246 8.32 -9.83 2.02
C ASP A 246 8.59 -8.33 1.93
N TYR A 247 9.37 -7.93 0.93
CA TYR A 247 9.59 -6.53 0.57
C TYR A 247 9.14 -6.27 -0.86
N LEU A 248 8.07 -5.49 -1.03
CA LEU A 248 7.49 -5.16 -2.33
C LEU A 248 7.63 -3.66 -2.61
N TYR A 249 8.17 -3.32 -3.78
CA TYR A 249 8.31 -1.95 -4.27
C TYR A 249 7.65 -1.80 -5.64
N GLY A 250 6.63 -0.94 -5.77
CA GLY A 250 5.97 -0.62 -7.04
C GLY A 250 6.86 0.23 -7.96
N GLU A 251 7.52 1.24 -7.38
CA GLU A 251 8.33 2.26 -8.05
C GLU A 251 7.49 3.30 -8.82
N ALA A 252 7.24 3.15 -10.11
CA ALA A 252 6.64 4.22 -10.91
C ALA A 252 5.50 3.77 -11.79
N GLY A 253 4.32 4.30 -11.51
CA GLY A 253 3.06 4.05 -12.19
C GLY A 253 2.07 3.51 -11.17
N ASN A 254 0.91 3.02 -11.62
CA ASN A 254 -0.16 2.66 -10.69
C ASN A 254 -0.13 1.17 -10.40
N ASP A 255 0.42 0.79 -9.26
CA ASP A 255 0.78 -0.58 -8.92
C ASP A 255 -0.24 -1.23 -7.99
N ALA A 256 -0.26 -2.56 -7.98
CA ALA A 256 -1.06 -3.36 -7.07
C ALA A 256 -0.16 -4.36 -6.33
N LEU A 257 0.07 -4.14 -5.05
CA LEU A 257 0.96 -4.93 -4.21
C LEU A 257 0.15 -5.66 -3.14
N TYR A 258 0.42 -6.95 -2.99
CA TYR A 258 -0.23 -7.83 -2.02
C TYR A 258 0.87 -8.54 -1.22
N GLY A 259 0.93 -8.29 0.09
CA GLY A 259 1.88 -8.93 1.01
C GLY A 259 1.57 -10.42 1.16
N GLY A 260 0.50 -10.72 1.87
CA GLY A 260 0.00 -12.08 2.01
C GLY A 260 0.03 -12.54 3.46
N VAL A 261 0.78 -13.59 3.76
CA VAL A 261 0.93 -14.10 5.12
C VAL A 261 2.33 -13.79 5.61
N GLY A 262 2.42 -13.06 6.72
CA GLY A 262 3.67 -12.71 7.37
C GLY A 262 3.84 -11.20 7.42
N ALA A 263 4.88 -10.74 8.10
CA ALA A 263 5.05 -9.31 8.37
C ALA A 263 5.79 -8.65 7.20
N ASP A 264 5.03 -8.00 6.32
CA ASP A 264 5.46 -7.50 5.02
C ASP A 264 5.75 -6.00 5.03
N VAL A 265 6.52 -5.57 4.03
CA VAL A 265 6.81 -4.16 3.75
C VAL A 265 6.47 -3.84 2.31
N LEU A 266 5.44 -3.03 2.10
CA LEU A 266 4.94 -2.62 0.79
C LEU A 266 5.18 -1.12 0.57
N THR A 267 5.72 -0.74 -0.58
CA THR A 267 5.94 0.67 -0.97
C THR A 267 5.45 0.92 -2.39
N GLY A 268 4.46 1.80 -2.58
CA GLY A 268 3.92 2.18 -3.90
C GLY A 268 4.83 3.14 -4.68
N ASP A 269 5.47 4.08 -3.97
CA ASP A 269 6.33 5.14 -4.50
C ASP A 269 5.57 6.21 -5.32
N ALA A 270 5.35 6.05 -6.62
CA ALA A 270 4.76 7.12 -7.44
C ALA A 270 3.67 6.63 -8.36
N GLY A 271 2.42 6.97 -8.06
CA GLY A 271 1.29 6.54 -8.84
C GLY A 271 -0.01 6.70 -8.08
N ASN A 272 -0.96 5.83 -8.37
CA ASN A 272 -2.14 5.71 -7.53
C ASN A 272 -2.24 4.22 -7.24
N ASP A 273 -1.67 3.83 -6.11
CA ASP A 273 -1.29 2.46 -5.83
C ASP A 273 -2.31 1.78 -4.94
N LEU A 274 -2.37 0.45 -5.05
CA LEU A 274 -3.16 -0.40 -4.17
C LEU A 274 -2.21 -1.29 -3.38
N LEU A 275 -2.16 -1.11 -2.06
CA LEU A 275 -1.34 -1.91 -1.16
C LEU A 275 -2.25 -2.66 -0.20
N VAL A 276 -2.02 -3.97 -0.06
CA VAL A 276 -2.78 -4.85 0.84
C VAL A 276 -1.80 -5.72 1.62
N GLY A 277 -1.76 -5.56 2.95
CA GLY A 277 -0.93 -6.34 3.85
C GLY A 277 -1.45 -7.77 4.04
N ALA A 278 -2.65 -7.86 4.62
CA ALA A 278 -3.49 -9.03 4.87
C ALA A 278 -3.39 -9.65 6.28
N GLU A 279 -2.53 -10.65 6.52
CA GLU A 279 -2.39 -11.29 7.85
C GLU A 279 -1.02 -10.93 8.45
N ASP A 280 -0.96 -10.74 9.78
CA ASP A 280 0.24 -10.34 10.54
C ASP A 280 0.60 -8.83 10.41
N ASP A 281 1.56 -8.36 11.22
CA ASP A 281 1.88 -6.94 11.38
C ASP A 281 2.63 -6.35 10.15
N ASP A 282 1.96 -5.50 9.35
CA ASP A 282 2.50 -4.98 8.08
C ASP A 282 2.93 -3.50 8.10
N TYR A 283 3.80 -3.12 7.15
CA TYR A 283 4.18 -1.73 6.88
C TYR A 283 3.87 -1.34 5.44
N LEU A 284 2.91 -0.42 5.26
CA LEU A 284 2.45 0.04 3.95
C LEU A 284 2.78 1.54 3.75
N TYR A 285 3.43 1.88 2.65
CA TYR A 285 3.77 3.25 2.27
C TYR A 285 3.22 3.56 0.87
N GLY A 286 2.26 4.48 0.75
CA GLY A 286 1.67 4.88 -0.55
C GLY A 286 2.67 5.65 -1.40
N GLY A 287 3.04 6.85 -0.96
CA GLY A 287 4.05 7.68 -1.62
C GLY A 287 3.45 8.91 -2.28
N LEU A 288 3.58 9.05 -3.59
CA LEU A 288 3.04 10.16 -4.38
C LEU A 288 1.82 9.71 -5.16
N GLY A 289 0.73 10.46 -5.01
CA GLY A 289 -0.52 10.34 -5.74
C GLY A 289 -1.62 9.81 -4.82
N ASN A 290 -2.70 9.29 -5.39
CA ASN A 290 -3.88 8.95 -4.57
C ASN A 290 -3.95 7.44 -4.39
N ASP A 291 -3.50 6.98 -3.24
CA ASP A 291 -3.24 5.59 -2.92
C ASP A 291 -4.37 4.98 -2.10
N THR A 292 -4.44 3.65 -2.11
CA THR A 292 -5.38 2.86 -1.32
C THR A 292 -4.61 1.79 -0.56
N LEU A 293 -4.56 1.92 0.75
CA LEU A 293 -3.84 1.05 1.67
C LEU A 293 -4.85 0.31 2.54
N ASN A 294 -4.66 -1.00 2.68
CA ASN A 294 -5.44 -1.83 3.59
C ASN A 294 -4.48 -2.74 4.37
N GLY A 295 -4.36 -2.51 5.68
CA GLY A 295 -3.54 -3.29 6.61
C GLY A 295 -4.05 -4.72 6.66
N GLY A 296 -5.17 -4.97 7.33
CA GLY A 296 -5.79 -6.28 7.36
C GLY A 296 -6.11 -6.71 8.78
N ASP A 297 -5.67 -7.90 9.14
CA ASP A 297 -5.74 -8.41 10.52
C ASP A 297 -4.36 -8.18 11.19
N ASP A 298 -4.35 -7.93 12.50
CA ASP A 298 -3.16 -7.69 13.36
C ASP A 298 -2.61 -6.24 13.31
N GLU A 299 -1.45 -5.94 13.93
CA GLU A 299 -1.03 -4.54 14.21
C GLU A 299 -0.29 -3.90 13.02
N ASP A 300 -0.96 -3.00 12.28
CA ASP A 300 -0.41 -2.43 11.05
C ASP A 300 0.08 -0.97 11.15
N TYR A 301 1.04 -0.63 10.28
CA TYR A 301 1.47 0.76 10.03
C TYR A 301 1.20 1.17 8.58
N LEU A 302 0.35 2.18 8.40
CA LEU A 302 -0.04 2.72 7.10
C LEU A 302 0.35 4.20 6.98
N TYR A 303 1.08 4.54 5.94
CA TYR A 303 1.46 5.92 5.60
C TYR A 303 1.03 6.26 4.17
N GLY A 304 0.08 7.19 4.01
CA GLY A 304 -0.46 7.62 2.72
C GLY A 304 0.58 8.36 1.90
N GLY A 305 1.02 9.51 2.38
CA GLY A 305 2.08 10.29 1.75
C GLY A 305 1.56 11.59 1.18
N ALA A 306 1.61 11.77 -0.14
CA ALA A 306 1.15 13.00 -0.77
C ALA A 306 0.10 12.71 -1.83
N GLY A 307 -1.10 13.22 -1.63
CA GLY A 307 -2.27 13.03 -2.48
C GLY A 307 -3.48 12.75 -1.61
N ASN A 308 -4.60 12.37 -2.22
CA ASN A 308 -5.81 12.09 -1.46
C ASN A 308 -5.95 10.58 -1.31
N ASP A 309 -5.55 10.06 -0.16
CA ASP A 309 -5.35 8.65 0.12
C ASP A 309 -6.52 8.03 0.88
N SER A 310 -6.62 6.71 0.80
CA SER A 310 -7.62 5.92 1.52
C SER A 310 -6.92 4.82 2.31
N LEU A 311 -6.90 4.95 3.64
CA LEU A 311 -6.25 4.03 4.57
C LEU A 311 -7.29 3.29 5.40
N VAL A 312 -7.13 1.96 5.51
CA VAL A 312 -7.97 1.09 6.34
C VAL A 312 -7.07 0.18 7.17
N GLY A 313 -7.13 0.27 8.50
CA GLY A 313 -6.45 -0.65 9.41
C GLY A 313 -7.13 -2.02 9.46
N ALA A 314 -8.46 -1.97 9.68
CA ALA A 314 -9.40 -3.09 9.79
C ALA A 314 -9.46 -3.76 11.15
N GLY A 315 -8.58 -4.69 11.52
CA GLY A 315 -8.64 -5.28 12.85
C GLY A 315 -7.25 -5.40 13.44
N GLY A 316 -6.97 -4.66 14.51
CA GLY A 316 -5.59 -4.49 14.93
C GLY A 316 -5.42 -3.37 15.93
N VAL A 317 -4.19 -3.10 16.35
CA VAL A 317 -3.87 -1.83 17.01
C VAL A 317 -3.08 -1.05 15.99
N ASP A 318 -3.78 -0.31 15.15
CA ASP A 318 -3.21 0.21 13.91
C ASP A 318 -2.70 1.65 14.07
N ASN A 319 -1.75 2.01 13.23
CA ASN A 319 -1.24 3.37 13.09
C ASN A 319 -1.40 3.86 11.65
N LEU A 320 -2.29 4.83 11.44
CA LEU A 320 -2.59 5.40 10.14
C LEU A 320 -2.18 6.88 10.12
N ASP A 321 -1.40 7.27 9.11
CA ASP A 321 -0.92 8.64 8.87
C ASP A 321 -1.21 9.03 7.41
N GLY A 322 -2.13 9.97 7.18
CA GLY A 322 -2.53 10.45 5.84
C GLY A 322 -1.46 11.33 5.19
N ALA A 323 -0.92 12.25 5.96
CA ALA A 323 0.09 13.24 5.61
C ALA A 323 -0.40 14.41 4.74
N GLU A 324 -0.02 14.54 3.46
CA GLU A 324 -0.40 15.70 2.63
C GLU A 324 -1.59 15.37 1.70
N GLY A 325 -2.76 15.99 1.89
CA GLY A 325 -3.90 15.94 0.96
C GLY A 325 -5.22 15.73 1.70
N ASP A 326 -6.35 15.62 0.96
CA ASP A 326 -7.63 15.34 1.64
C ASP A 326 -7.84 13.83 1.74
N ASP A 327 -7.54 13.26 2.90
CA ASP A 327 -7.43 11.81 3.14
C ASP A 327 -8.67 11.21 3.80
N THR A 328 -8.78 9.88 3.70
CA THR A 328 -9.79 9.10 4.42
C THR A 328 -9.12 7.96 5.18
N LEU A 329 -9.19 8.02 6.51
CA LEU A 329 -8.61 7.05 7.43
C LEU A 329 -9.72 6.34 8.20
N ASN A 330 -9.65 5.02 8.28
CA ASN A 330 -10.56 4.19 9.06
C ASN A 330 -9.77 3.16 9.87
N GLY A 331 -9.75 3.31 11.20
CA GLY A 331 -9.05 2.41 12.13
C GLY A 331 -9.66 1.02 12.08
N GLY A 332 -10.91 0.89 12.51
CA GLY A 332 -11.67 -0.36 12.40
C GLY A 332 -12.04 -0.92 13.77
N ASP A 333 -11.60 -2.13 14.06
CA ASP A 333 -11.75 -2.77 15.36
C ASP A 333 -10.45 -2.65 16.18
N ASP A 334 -10.58 -2.63 17.51
CA ASP A 334 -9.48 -2.53 18.48
C ASP A 334 -8.97 -1.09 18.65
N VAL A 335 -7.72 -0.84 19.09
CA VAL A 335 -7.32 0.50 19.58
C VAL A 335 -6.40 1.17 18.58
N ASP A 336 -6.89 2.18 17.89
CA ASP A 336 -6.18 2.76 16.74
C ASP A 336 -5.65 4.16 16.99
N TYR A 337 -4.59 4.50 16.25
CA TYR A 337 -4.03 5.84 16.14
C TYR A 337 -4.18 6.34 14.72
N LEU A 338 -4.87 7.46 14.53
CA LEU A 338 -5.11 8.10 13.24
C LEU A 338 -4.60 9.55 13.26
N ASP A 339 -3.84 9.95 12.25
CA ASP A 339 -3.34 11.31 12.02
C ASP A 339 -3.66 11.72 10.57
N GLY A 340 -4.52 12.73 10.37
CA GLY A 340 -4.93 13.21 9.06
C GLY A 340 -3.80 13.95 8.34
N GLY A 341 -3.26 14.97 8.99
CA GLY A 341 -2.10 15.73 8.52
C GLY A 341 -2.48 17.10 7.95
N GLU A 342 -2.01 17.44 6.75
CA GLU A 342 -2.39 18.65 6.03
C GLU A 342 -3.52 18.30 5.06
N GLY A 343 -4.73 18.83 5.20
CA GLY A 343 -5.82 18.25 4.41
C GLY A 343 -7.19 18.86 4.58
N ASN A 344 -8.21 18.06 4.31
CA ASN A 344 -9.56 18.20 4.84
C ASN A 344 -10.02 16.76 5.01
N ASP A 345 -9.67 16.18 6.14
CA ASP A 345 -9.57 14.74 6.27
C ASP A 345 -10.84 14.14 6.87
N LEU A 346 -11.08 12.88 6.57
CA LEU A 346 -12.13 12.08 7.19
C LEU A 346 -11.48 10.98 8.03
N LEU A 347 -11.58 11.09 9.36
CA LEU A 347 -11.06 10.10 10.29
C LEU A 347 -12.21 9.37 10.98
N ILE A 348 -12.16 8.04 10.97
CA ILE A 348 -13.12 7.17 11.63
C ILE A 348 -12.35 6.20 12.53
N GLY A 349 -12.51 6.30 13.85
CA GLY A 349 -11.87 5.41 14.82
C GLY A 349 -12.45 3.99 14.72
N GLY A 350 -13.72 3.85 15.09
CA GLY A 350 -14.46 2.60 14.95
C GLY A 350 -14.80 1.98 16.30
N ASN A 351 -14.41 0.73 16.54
CA ASN A 351 -14.65 0.05 17.82
C ASN A 351 -13.36 0.03 18.63
N GLY A 352 -13.20 0.91 19.60
CA GLY A 352 -11.87 1.05 20.18
C GLY A 352 -11.82 1.92 21.40
N ASN A 353 -10.64 2.37 21.79
CA ASN A 353 -10.51 3.62 22.54
C ASN A 353 -9.48 4.39 21.74
N ASP A 354 -9.95 5.02 20.67
CA ASP A 354 -9.11 5.45 19.56
C ASP A 354 -8.53 6.83 19.83
N THR A 355 -7.46 7.15 19.13
CA THR A 355 -6.82 8.46 19.17
C THR A 355 -6.78 9.04 17.76
N LEU A 356 -7.51 10.13 17.54
CA LEU A 356 -7.64 10.79 16.24
C LEU A 356 -7.09 12.22 16.31
N TYR A 357 -6.22 12.58 15.37
CA TYR A 357 -5.72 13.93 15.12
C TYR A 357 -6.11 14.37 13.71
N GLY A 358 -6.87 15.46 13.56
CA GLY A 358 -7.24 16.02 12.25
C GLY A 358 -6.04 16.66 11.57
N GLY A 359 -5.52 17.74 12.16
CA GLY A 359 -4.30 18.39 11.72
C GLY A 359 -4.55 19.81 11.21
N GLU A 360 -4.04 20.16 10.03
CA GLU A 360 -4.36 21.42 9.36
C GLU A 360 -5.48 21.19 8.34
N GLY A 361 -6.51 22.02 8.34
CA GLY A 361 -7.61 21.92 7.38
C GLY A 361 -8.97 21.76 8.03
N ASN A 362 -10.03 21.66 7.24
CA ASN A 362 -11.36 21.47 7.79
C ASN A 362 -11.71 19.99 7.82
N ASP A 363 -11.53 19.37 8.98
CA ASP A 363 -11.55 17.94 9.16
C ASP A 363 -12.91 17.43 9.68
N THR A 364 -13.15 16.15 9.45
CA THR A 364 -14.30 15.42 10.01
C THR A 364 -13.81 14.21 10.79
N LEU A 365 -13.96 14.25 12.10
CA LEU A 365 -13.52 13.18 13.00
C LEU A 365 -14.73 12.48 13.61
N ARG A 366 -14.66 11.14 13.68
CA ARG A 366 -15.67 10.29 14.29
C ARG A 366 -15.03 9.23 15.17
N GLY A 367 -15.26 9.31 16.48
CA GLY A 367 -14.67 8.38 17.47
C GLY A 367 -15.20 6.97 17.28
N GLY A 368 -16.51 6.81 17.45
CA GLY A 368 -17.20 5.55 17.21
C GLY A 368 -17.74 4.97 18.50
N SER A 369 -17.20 3.85 18.97
CA SER A 369 -17.66 3.24 20.21
C SER A 369 -16.56 3.09 21.25
N ASN A 370 -16.97 3.23 22.50
CA ASN A 370 -16.15 3.39 23.69
C ASN A 370 -15.43 4.75 23.75
N ASN A 371 -14.36 4.86 24.54
CA ASN A 371 -13.89 6.14 25.02
C ASN A 371 -12.73 6.64 24.18
N ASP A 372 -12.99 7.64 23.36
CA ASP A 372 -12.06 8.12 22.36
C ASP A 372 -11.38 9.44 22.74
N TYR A 373 -10.23 9.70 22.13
CA TYR A 373 -9.54 10.99 22.15
C TYR A 373 -9.55 11.58 20.74
N LEU A 374 -10.12 12.77 20.59
CA LEU A 374 -10.23 13.47 19.31
C LEU A 374 -9.66 14.89 19.44
N ASP A 375 -8.74 15.26 18.55
CA ASP A 375 -8.15 16.59 18.48
C ASP A 375 -8.19 17.05 17.02
N ALA A 376 -9.07 17.99 16.69
CA ALA A 376 -9.33 18.35 15.30
C ALA A 376 -8.21 19.22 14.70
N GLY A 377 -7.67 20.18 15.46
CA GLY A 377 -6.49 20.95 15.06
C GLY A 377 -6.81 22.35 14.54
N ASP A 378 -6.27 22.73 13.39
CA ASP A 378 -6.45 24.06 12.79
C ASP A 378 -7.47 23.99 11.65
N GLY A 379 -8.69 24.50 11.82
CA GLY A 379 -9.76 24.26 10.85
C GLY A 379 -11.10 24.84 11.25
N ASP A 380 -12.07 24.86 10.32
CA ASP A 380 -13.47 24.85 10.77
C ASP A 380 -13.95 23.38 10.74
N ASP A 381 -13.87 22.71 11.89
CA ASP A 381 -13.94 21.24 11.98
C ASP A 381 -15.31 20.69 12.40
N SER A 382 -15.53 19.40 12.14
CA SER A 382 -16.70 18.64 12.55
C SER A 382 -16.31 17.39 13.32
N VAL A 383 -16.57 17.36 14.63
CA VAL A 383 -16.15 16.28 15.53
C VAL A 383 -17.37 15.60 16.16
N ASP A 384 -17.44 14.27 16.09
CA ASP A 384 -18.48 13.44 16.71
C ASP A 384 -17.86 12.32 17.56
N GLY A 385 -18.10 12.33 18.87
CA GLY A 385 -17.65 11.29 19.80
C GLY A 385 -18.42 9.97 19.66
N ASP A 386 -19.67 10.02 19.14
CA ASP A 386 -20.60 8.89 19.09
C ASP A 386 -20.92 8.26 20.48
N ASP A 387 -20.56 7.00 20.74
CA ASP A 387 -20.94 6.25 21.94
C ASP A 387 -19.71 6.10 22.85
N GLY A 388 -19.63 6.77 23.99
CA GLY A 388 -18.37 6.76 24.71
C GLY A 388 -18.33 7.48 26.03
N ALA A 389 -17.15 7.92 26.40
CA ALA A 389 -16.95 8.95 27.40
C ALA A 389 -15.70 9.69 26.95
N ASP A 390 -15.92 10.60 26.04
CA ASP A 390 -14.91 11.02 25.08
C ASP A 390 -14.21 12.29 25.51
N VAL A 391 -13.01 12.50 24.97
CA VAL A 391 -12.27 13.75 25.14
C VAL A 391 -12.06 14.38 23.78
N MET A 392 -12.59 15.59 23.59
CA MET A 392 -12.59 16.25 22.29
C MET A 392 -12.07 17.69 22.38
N TYR A 393 -11.25 18.06 21.40
CA TYR A 393 -10.71 19.41 21.21
C TYR A 393 -10.99 19.88 19.78
N GLY A 394 -11.59 21.07 19.65
CA GLY A 394 -11.83 21.72 18.35
C GLY A 394 -10.57 22.38 17.81
N GLY A 395 -9.73 22.94 18.69
CA GLY A 395 -8.50 23.61 18.29
C GLY A 395 -8.74 25.05 17.84
N SER A 396 -8.38 25.41 16.61
CA SER A 396 -8.50 26.78 16.12
C SER A 396 -9.39 26.91 14.90
N GLY A 397 -10.32 27.86 14.93
CA GLY A 397 -11.33 28.07 13.88
C GLY A 397 -12.72 27.85 14.46
N ASN A 398 -13.76 27.73 13.62
CA ASN A 398 -15.15 27.68 14.10
C ASN A 398 -15.68 26.25 14.00
N ASP A 399 -15.67 25.56 15.12
CA ASP A 399 -15.83 24.12 15.14
C ASP A 399 -17.24 23.70 15.52
N THR A 400 -17.64 22.49 15.09
CA THR A 400 -18.87 21.84 15.53
C THR A 400 -18.52 20.53 16.22
N LEU A 401 -18.76 20.45 17.53
CA LEU A 401 -18.43 19.30 18.36
C LEU A 401 -19.68 18.66 18.96
N ASN A 402 -19.79 17.34 18.86
CA ASN A 402 -20.90 16.54 19.32
C ASN A 402 -20.41 15.40 20.23
N GLY A 403 -20.71 15.46 21.52
CA GLY A 403 -20.32 14.45 22.54
C GLY A 403 -20.94 13.09 22.28
N GLY A 404 -22.26 13.07 22.10
CA GLY A 404 -22.99 11.86 21.76
C GLY A 404 -23.58 11.20 23.01
N LEU A 405 -23.42 9.88 23.17
CA LEU A 405 -23.79 9.19 24.40
C LEU A 405 -22.55 9.11 25.30
N GLY A 406 -22.62 9.51 26.56
CA GLY A 406 -21.43 9.38 27.38
C GLY A 406 -21.38 10.16 28.66
N ASN A 407 -20.18 10.45 29.12
CA ASN A 407 -19.95 11.59 30.01
C ASN A 407 -18.70 12.26 29.47
N ASP A 408 -18.91 13.23 28.60
CA ASP A 408 -17.89 13.67 27.67
C ASP A 408 -17.19 14.93 28.18
N ASN A 409 -15.98 15.16 27.69
CA ASN A 409 -15.20 16.34 27.96
C ASN A 409 -14.85 17.04 26.65
N VAL A 410 -15.56 18.13 26.36
CA VAL A 410 -15.54 18.76 25.04
C VAL A 410 -15.06 20.20 25.17
N SER A 411 -14.06 20.59 24.39
CA SER A 411 -13.53 21.95 24.30
C SER A 411 -13.60 22.47 22.87
N GLY A 412 -14.30 23.57 22.65
CA GLY A 412 -14.27 24.30 21.36
C GLY A 412 -12.95 25.06 21.14
N ASP A 413 -12.21 25.34 22.21
CA ASP A 413 -10.94 26.04 22.19
C ASP A 413 -10.99 27.45 21.58
N ALA A 414 -10.65 27.68 20.31
CA ALA A 414 -10.46 29.03 19.77
C ALA A 414 -11.25 29.29 18.48
N GLY A 415 -12.51 29.68 18.61
CA GLY A 415 -13.19 30.47 17.60
C GLY A 415 -14.63 30.74 17.96
N MET A 416 -15.57 30.57 17.04
CA MET A 416 -17.00 30.68 17.35
C MET A 416 -17.61 29.30 17.21
N ASP A 417 -17.65 28.59 18.32
CA ASP A 417 -17.83 27.14 18.30
C ASP A 417 -19.27 26.74 18.61
N VAL A 418 -19.67 25.58 18.10
CA VAL A 418 -20.92 24.92 18.45
C VAL A 418 -20.59 23.63 19.19
N VAL A 419 -20.83 23.62 20.50
CA VAL A 419 -20.48 22.49 21.37
C VAL A 419 -21.76 21.85 21.91
N SER A 420 -21.89 20.53 21.77
CA SER A 420 -23.05 19.77 22.28
C SER A 420 -22.60 18.56 23.09
N GLY A 421 -23.07 18.40 24.34
CA GLY A 421 -22.84 17.20 25.15
C GLY A 421 -23.77 16.05 24.74
N ASN A 422 -25.07 16.32 24.70
CA ASN A 422 -26.16 15.36 24.45
C ASN A 422 -26.48 14.48 25.65
N ASP A 423 -26.28 13.16 25.57
CA ASP A 423 -26.75 12.23 26.58
C ASP A 423 -25.62 11.93 27.57
N GLY A 424 -25.49 12.71 28.65
CA GLY A 424 -24.39 12.46 29.58
C GLY A 424 -24.34 13.41 30.75
N ASN A 425 -23.44 13.20 31.71
CA ASN A 425 -23.07 14.29 32.62
C ASN A 425 -21.78 14.89 32.07
N ASP A 426 -21.94 15.86 31.19
CA ASP A 426 -20.86 16.32 30.34
C ASP A 426 -20.13 17.51 30.94
N THR A 427 -18.88 17.69 30.53
CA THR A 427 -18.08 18.89 30.84
C THR A 427 -17.75 19.58 29.53
N LEU A 428 -18.32 20.77 29.34
CA LEU A 428 -18.25 21.51 28.08
C LEU A 428 -17.56 22.85 28.28
N TYR A 429 -16.63 23.18 27.38
CA TYR A 429 -15.94 24.46 27.31
C TYR A 429 -16.15 25.07 25.92
N GLY A 430 -16.71 26.27 25.83
CA GLY A 430 -16.76 27.02 24.57
C GLY A 430 -15.37 27.51 24.19
N GLY A 431 -14.72 28.20 25.14
CA GLY A 431 -13.35 28.64 24.99
C GLY A 431 -13.28 30.08 24.50
N GLY A 432 -13.00 30.25 23.22
CA GLY A 432 -12.35 31.43 22.67
C GLY A 432 -13.16 32.22 21.66
N GLY A 433 -14.44 32.47 21.86
CA GLY A 433 -15.12 33.49 21.07
C GLY A 433 -16.59 33.60 21.41
N ALA A 434 -17.46 33.62 20.41
CA ALA A 434 -18.90 33.81 20.66
C ALA A 434 -19.60 32.48 20.43
N ASP A 435 -19.60 31.65 21.46
CA ASP A 435 -19.85 30.22 21.34
C ASP A 435 -21.33 29.90 21.56
N THR A 436 -21.77 28.76 21.04
CA THR A 436 -23.10 28.20 21.29
C THR A 436 -22.96 26.82 21.91
N ILE A 437 -23.37 26.67 23.16
CA ILE A 437 -23.13 25.45 23.94
C ILE A 437 -24.45 24.83 24.38
N TYR A 438 -24.62 23.54 24.12
CA TYR A 438 -25.76 22.72 24.50
C TYR A 438 -25.31 21.61 25.45
N GLY A 439 -25.76 21.63 26.71
CA GLY A 439 -25.51 20.54 27.68
C GLY A 439 -26.18 19.26 27.22
N GLY A 440 -27.51 19.26 27.16
CA GLY A 440 -28.29 18.15 26.63
C GLY A 440 -29.22 17.58 27.69
N ILE A 441 -29.07 16.29 28.00
CA ILE A 441 -29.82 15.63 29.07
C ILE A 441 -28.87 15.17 30.19
N ASN A 442 -29.39 15.09 31.41
CA ASN A 442 -28.68 14.85 32.66
C ASN A 442 -27.95 16.10 33.18
N ASN A 443 -26.88 15.96 33.97
CA ASN A 443 -26.40 17.09 34.78
C ASN A 443 -25.05 17.56 34.25
N ASP A 444 -25.08 18.69 33.55
CA ASP A 444 -23.92 19.13 32.80
C ASP A 444 -23.16 20.24 33.52
N GLN A 445 -21.88 20.34 33.19
CA GLN A 445 -21.01 21.41 33.63
C GLN A 445 -20.52 22.19 32.41
N ILE A 446 -20.95 23.44 32.28
CA ILE A 446 -20.74 24.26 31.08
C ILE A 446 -19.97 25.53 31.44
N TYR A 447 -18.94 25.81 30.65
CA TYR A 447 -18.12 27.02 30.71
C TYR A 447 -18.13 27.73 29.35
N GLY A 448 -18.65 28.96 29.29
CA GLY A 448 -18.65 29.79 28.08
C GLY A 448 -17.23 30.14 27.64
N GLY A 449 -16.49 30.79 28.54
CA GLY A 449 -15.10 31.16 28.30
C GLY A 449 -14.96 32.65 28.05
N SER A 450 -14.44 33.03 26.88
CA SER A 450 -14.27 34.43 26.53
C SER A 450 -15.08 34.81 25.29
N GLY A 451 -16.00 35.75 25.44
CA GLY A 451 -16.64 36.43 24.33
C GLY A 451 -18.10 36.73 24.62
N ALA A 452 -19.05 36.16 23.89
CA ALA A 452 -20.46 36.49 24.09
C ALA A 452 -21.29 35.26 23.81
N ASP A 453 -21.41 34.42 24.82
CA ASP A 453 -21.77 33.03 24.63
C ASP A 453 -23.27 32.80 24.77
N GLN A 454 -23.78 31.79 24.09
CA GLN A 454 -25.14 31.30 24.22
C GLN A 454 -25.11 29.92 24.86
N ILE A 455 -25.60 29.84 26.10
CA ILE A 455 -25.50 28.63 26.92
C ILE A 455 -26.89 28.04 27.16
N TYR A 456 -27.08 26.80 26.73
CA TYR A 456 -28.28 25.99 26.92
C TYR A 456 -27.94 24.83 27.84
N GLY A 457 -28.39 24.85 29.10
CA GLY A 457 -28.16 23.74 30.03
C GLY A 457 -28.84 22.44 29.57
N GLY A 458 -30.14 22.53 29.24
CA GLY A 458 -30.91 21.38 28.79
C GLY A 458 -31.74 20.75 29.91
N GLU A 459 -32.04 19.45 29.81
CA GLU A 459 -32.79 18.73 30.84
C GLU A 459 -31.87 18.25 31.94
N GLY A 460 -31.93 18.85 33.13
CA GLY A 460 -30.88 18.53 34.08
C GLY A 460 -30.93 19.22 35.42
N ILE A 461 -29.82 19.06 36.15
CA ILE A 461 -29.38 20.02 37.17
C ILE A 461 -28.03 20.52 36.70
N ASP A 462 -28.03 21.62 35.95
CA ASP A 462 -26.83 22.05 35.27
C ASP A 462 -26.06 23.10 36.07
N THR A 463 -24.75 23.10 35.87
CA THR A 463 -23.81 24.07 36.44
C THR A 463 -23.25 24.91 35.31
N LEU A 464 -23.64 26.19 35.28
CA LEU A 464 -23.36 27.09 34.16
C LEU A 464 -22.43 28.23 34.59
N TYR A 465 -21.39 28.48 33.79
CA TYR A 465 -20.48 29.61 33.89
C TYR A 465 -20.44 30.32 32.53
N GLY A 466 -20.70 31.62 32.49
CA GLY A 466 -20.48 32.43 31.29
C GLY A 466 -19.02 32.87 31.15
N ASP A 467 -18.33 32.96 32.30
CA ASP A 467 -16.98 33.47 32.45
C ASP A 467 -16.85 34.95 32.05
N SER A 468 -16.15 35.26 30.97
CA SER A 468 -15.86 36.63 30.56
C SER A 468 -16.59 36.98 29.28
N GLY A 469 -17.57 37.87 29.36
CA GLY A 469 -18.36 38.13 28.18
C GLY A 469 -19.65 38.81 28.51
N ALA A 470 -20.44 39.08 27.47
CA ALA A 470 -21.84 39.44 27.61
C ALA A 470 -22.67 38.22 27.23
N ASP A 471 -22.90 37.34 28.20
CA ASP A 471 -23.36 35.98 27.95
C ASP A 471 -24.88 35.88 28.06
N THR A 472 -25.45 34.92 27.33
CA THR A 472 -26.89 34.65 27.32
C THR A 472 -27.16 33.22 27.74
N PHE A 473 -27.76 33.04 28.91
CA PHE A 473 -28.22 31.75 29.39
C PHE A 473 -29.67 31.53 28.95
N VAL A 474 -29.93 30.47 28.20
CA VAL A 474 -31.20 30.25 27.50
C VAL A 474 -31.95 29.06 28.08
N TRP A 475 -33.24 29.26 28.39
CA TRP A 475 -34.19 28.18 28.63
C TRP A 475 -35.30 28.23 27.57
N SER A 476 -35.35 27.19 26.75
CA SER A 476 -36.28 27.08 25.63
C SER A 476 -37.63 26.47 26.05
N SER A 477 -37.67 25.75 27.16
CA SER A 477 -38.89 25.14 27.68
C SER A 477 -38.90 24.99 29.21
N VAL A 478 -40.08 24.75 29.77
CA VAL A 478 -40.25 24.48 31.21
C VAL A 478 -39.70 23.08 31.59
N LEU A 479 -39.54 22.18 30.62
CA LEU A 479 -39.05 20.82 30.88
C LEU A 479 -37.58 20.84 31.34
N GLU A 480 -36.79 21.77 30.81
CA GLU A 480 -35.39 22.02 31.18
C GLU A 480 -35.25 22.38 32.67
N THR A 481 -36.21 23.14 33.21
CA THR A 481 -36.20 23.53 34.64
C THR A 481 -36.68 22.43 35.60
N GLY A 482 -37.02 21.25 35.06
CA GLY A 482 -37.65 20.12 35.74
C GLY A 482 -38.97 20.41 36.43
N ASN A 483 -39.64 19.34 36.86
CA ASN A 483 -40.99 19.39 37.43
C ASN A 483 -41.00 19.88 38.90
N GLY A 484 -40.40 21.04 39.16
CA GLY A 484 -40.43 21.76 40.44
C GLY A 484 -39.35 21.40 41.47
N ALA A 485 -38.26 20.72 41.09
CA ALA A 485 -37.19 20.32 42.04
C ALA A 485 -35.75 20.29 41.51
N THR A 486 -35.52 20.23 40.20
CA THR A 486 -34.18 20.38 39.61
C THR A 486 -33.93 21.86 39.32
N ARG A 487 -32.69 22.31 39.45
CA ARG A 487 -32.34 23.73 39.47
C ARG A 487 -31.00 23.91 38.82
N ASP A 488 -31.01 24.45 37.63
CA ASP A 488 -29.79 24.92 37.02
C ASP A 488 -29.26 26.10 37.84
N THR A 489 -27.94 26.16 37.93
CA THR A 489 -27.24 27.18 38.69
C THR A 489 -26.25 27.88 37.80
N VAL A 490 -26.49 29.18 37.57
CA VAL A 490 -25.52 30.09 36.98
C VAL A 490 -24.64 30.64 38.11
N PHE A 491 -23.32 30.47 37.99
CA PHE A 491 -22.40 30.74 39.10
C PHE A 491 -21.80 32.15 39.15
N ASP A 492 -21.73 32.82 38.01
CA ASP A 492 -20.95 34.04 37.80
C ASP A 492 -21.72 35.19 37.14
N PHE A 493 -23.04 35.03 36.95
CA PHE A 493 -23.93 36.02 36.34
C PHE A 493 -23.67 37.48 36.79
N GLN A 494 -23.45 38.35 35.81
CA GLN A 494 -23.17 39.77 35.93
C GLN A 494 -24.37 40.61 35.45
N SER A 495 -25.14 41.14 36.39
CA SER A 495 -26.27 42.04 36.10
C SER A 495 -25.83 43.28 35.30
N GLY A 496 -26.55 43.59 34.23
CA GLY A 496 -26.25 44.67 33.29
C GLY A 496 -25.27 44.32 32.17
N GLU A 497 -24.71 43.11 32.18
CA GLU A 497 -23.83 42.57 31.14
C GLU A 497 -24.45 41.28 30.56
N ASP A 498 -24.76 40.32 31.42
CA ASP A 498 -25.35 39.03 31.03
C ASP A 498 -26.88 39.08 30.94
N LEU A 499 -27.43 38.13 30.20
CA LEU A 499 -28.85 37.98 29.94
C LEU A 499 -29.37 36.58 30.31
N ILE A 500 -30.56 36.55 30.89
CA ILE A 500 -31.37 35.33 31.01
C ILE A 500 -32.46 35.36 29.93
N ASP A 501 -32.45 34.41 29.01
CA ASP A 501 -33.46 34.30 27.95
C ASP A 501 -34.53 33.25 28.29
N LEU A 502 -35.76 33.72 28.52
CA LEU A 502 -36.94 32.89 28.76
C LEU A 502 -38.01 33.06 27.68
N ARG A 503 -37.66 33.59 26.49
CA ARG A 503 -38.62 33.78 25.39
C ARG A 503 -39.29 32.47 24.95
N GLY A 504 -38.65 31.33 25.19
CA GLY A 504 -39.20 29.99 24.94
C GLY A 504 -40.47 29.67 25.74
N PHE A 505 -40.73 30.37 26.86
CA PHE A 505 -41.84 30.09 27.77
C PHE A 505 -43.18 30.68 27.29
N GLY A 506 -43.20 31.41 26.18
CA GLY A 506 -44.43 31.85 25.52
C GLY A 506 -45.04 33.14 26.10
N GLY A 507 -44.20 34.11 26.48
CA GLY A 507 -44.62 35.47 26.84
C GLY A 507 -44.84 35.66 28.34
N LEU A 508 -43.74 35.64 29.10
CA LEU A 508 -43.72 35.90 30.53
C LEU A 508 -43.73 37.42 30.83
N THR A 509 -44.11 37.80 32.05
CA THR A 509 -44.01 39.17 32.55
C THR A 509 -43.13 39.23 33.79
N PHE A 510 -42.04 40.01 33.75
CA PHE A 510 -41.23 40.27 34.94
C PHE A 510 -41.93 41.21 35.90
N VAL A 511 -42.18 40.76 37.14
CA VAL A 511 -42.84 41.55 38.20
C VAL A 511 -41.87 42.05 39.27
N GLY A 512 -40.55 42.00 39.00
CA GLY A 512 -39.51 42.40 39.94
C GLY A 512 -39.46 41.46 41.14
N THR A 513 -39.51 42.02 42.36
CA THR A 513 -39.51 41.25 43.62
C THR A 513 -40.90 41.03 44.22
N ALA A 514 -41.95 41.52 43.55
CA ALA A 514 -43.33 41.38 44.01
C ALA A 514 -43.78 39.92 44.02
N GLY A 515 -44.77 39.61 44.87
CA GLY A 515 -45.44 38.30 44.81
C GLY A 515 -46.27 38.15 43.54
N PHE A 516 -46.50 36.91 43.12
CA PHE A 516 -47.33 36.63 41.95
C PHE A 516 -48.77 37.08 42.16
N THR A 517 -49.35 37.65 41.11
CA THR A 517 -50.74 38.16 41.08
C THR A 517 -51.56 37.57 39.93
N GLY A 518 -50.95 36.74 39.09
CA GLY A 518 -51.57 36.10 37.93
C GLY A 518 -50.60 35.15 37.22
N ALA A 519 -51.07 34.55 36.15
CA ALA A 519 -50.32 33.59 35.33
C ALA A 519 -49.21 34.24 34.49
N ASN A 520 -48.28 33.43 34.01
CA ASN A 520 -47.13 33.79 33.17
C ASN A 520 -46.29 34.93 33.75
N GLN A 521 -46.00 34.86 35.05
CA GLN A 521 -45.19 35.84 35.74
C GLN A 521 -43.85 35.24 36.16
N VAL A 522 -42.79 36.04 36.08
CA VAL A 522 -41.47 35.71 36.62
C VAL A 522 -41.03 36.81 37.59
N ARG A 523 -40.39 36.41 38.69
CA ARG A 523 -39.91 37.31 39.74
C ARG A 523 -38.53 36.91 40.20
N PHE A 524 -37.78 37.89 40.71
CA PHE A 524 -36.50 37.66 41.36
C PHE A 524 -36.67 37.62 42.88
N LEU A 525 -36.17 36.56 43.52
CA LEU A 525 -36.12 36.42 44.97
C LEU A 525 -34.76 36.91 45.47
N THR A 526 -34.75 37.59 46.61
CA THR A 526 -33.51 38.11 47.25
C THR A 526 -32.52 37.02 47.67
N SER A 527 -32.86 35.75 47.48
CA SER A 527 -31.99 34.60 47.64
C SER A 527 -31.15 34.26 46.39
N GLY A 528 -31.21 35.08 45.33
CA GLY A 528 -30.53 34.81 44.06
C GLY A 528 -31.27 33.77 43.22
N VAL A 529 -32.60 33.87 43.14
CA VAL A 529 -33.43 32.87 42.43
C VAL A 529 -34.44 33.59 41.56
N LEU A 530 -34.45 33.26 40.27
CA LEU A 530 -35.58 33.54 39.39
C LEU A 530 -36.63 32.46 39.59
N ALA A 531 -37.87 32.86 39.85
CA ALA A 531 -38.99 31.96 40.06
C ALA A 531 -40.15 32.39 39.17
N GLY A 532 -40.80 31.43 38.51
CA GLY A 532 -41.97 31.70 37.68
C GLY A 532 -43.24 30.99 38.15
N ASP A 533 -44.37 31.60 37.82
CA ASP A 533 -45.73 31.08 37.98
C ASP A 533 -46.41 31.16 36.61
N LEU A 534 -46.64 30.00 36.00
CA LEU A 534 -47.21 29.83 34.66
C LEU A 534 -48.72 29.69 34.72
N ASN A 535 -49.26 29.12 35.79
CA ASN A 535 -50.68 28.74 35.87
C ASN A 535 -51.56 29.78 36.63
N GLY A 536 -50.92 30.68 37.38
CA GLY A 536 -51.55 31.79 38.12
C GLY A 536 -52.09 31.42 39.49
N ASP A 537 -51.69 30.28 40.07
CA ASP A 537 -52.08 29.86 41.42
C ASP A 537 -51.19 30.44 42.54
N ALA A 538 -50.20 31.26 42.18
CA ALA A 538 -49.19 31.85 43.05
C ALA A 538 -48.23 30.84 43.70
N ILE A 539 -48.14 29.62 43.15
CA ILE A 539 -47.12 28.62 43.46
C ILE A 539 -46.02 28.73 42.40
N ILE A 540 -44.79 28.41 42.80
CA ILE A 540 -43.65 28.44 41.88
C ILE A 540 -43.70 27.18 41.02
N ASP A 541 -43.79 27.37 39.71
CA ASP A 541 -43.79 26.32 38.70
C ASP A 541 -42.36 25.97 38.24
N PHE A 542 -41.45 26.96 38.16
CA PHE A 542 -40.04 26.74 37.81
C PHE A 542 -39.07 27.65 38.59
N GLN A 543 -37.81 27.23 38.69
CA GLN A 543 -36.76 27.99 39.38
C GLN A 543 -35.40 27.88 38.68
N ILE A 544 -34.71 29.03 38.57
CA ILE A 544 -33.31 29.12 38.12
C ILE A 544 -32.51 29.81 39.23
N ARG A 545 -31.33 29.28 39.56
CA ARG A 545 -30.47 29.86 40.60
C ARG A 545 -29.38 30.72 39.98
N LEU A 546 -29.30 31.97 40.42
CA LEU A 546 -28.21 32.90 40.09
C LEU A 546 -27.36 33.08 41.36
N GLN A 547 -26.27 32.34 41.45
CA GLN A 547 -25.46 32.26 42.66
C GLN A 547 -24.75 33.59 42.94
N GLY A 548 -24.84 34.08 44.18
CA GLY A 548 -24.17 35.33 44.58
C GLY A 548 -24.86 36.62 44.08
N VAL A 549 -25.85 36.51 43.20
CA VAL A 549 -26.56 37.67 42.64
C VAL A 549 -27.55 38.24 43.66
N SER A 550 -27.44 39.55 43.91
CA SER A 550 -28.28 40.27 44.88
C SER A 550 -29.16 41.36 44.25
N GLN A 551 -28.91 41.70 42.99
CA GLN A 551 -29.67 42.65 42.17
C GLN A 551 -29.86 42.05 40.78
N PHE A 552 -31.06 42.21 40.23
CA PHE A 552 -31.47 41.70 38.93
C PHE A 552 -32.50 42.67 38.36
N ASP A 553 -32.20 43.25 37.21
CA ASP A 553 -33.00 44.30 36.59
C ASP A 553 -33.82 43.77 35.42
N ALA A 554 -34.83 44.53 35.00
CA ALA A 554 -35.66 44.15 33.85
C ALA A 554 -34.90 44.14 32.51
N SER A 555 -33.70 44.71 32.47
CA SER A 555 -32.78 44.64 31.32
C SER A 555 -32.05 43.31 31.22
N ASP A 556 -31.95 42.57 32.32
CA ASP A 556 -31.16 41.33 32.44
C ASP A 556 -31.93 40.10 31.97
N ILE A 557 -33.15 40.29 31.45
CA ILE A 557 -34.06 39.21 31.10
C ILE A 557 -34.77 39.47 29.77
N LEU A 558 -34.81 38.45 28.92
CA LEU A 558 -35.56 38.43 27.67
C LEU A 558 -36.82 37.57 27.85
N LEU A 559 -38.00 38.08 27.44
CA LEU A 559 -39.31 37.48 27.73
C LEU A 559 -40.27 37.44 26.54
#